data_AF-A0A556M8V1-F1
#
_entry.id   AF-A0A556M8V1-F1
#
_cell.length_a   1.000
_cell.length_b   1.000
_cell.length_c   1.000
_cell.angle_alpha   90.00
_cell.angle_beta   90.00
_cell.angle_gamma   90.00
#
_symmetry.space_group_name_H-M   'P 1'
#
loop_
_entity.id
_entity.type
_entity.pdbx_description
1 polymer ?
#
loop_
_entity_poly.entity_id
_entity_poly.type
_entity_poly.pdbx_seq_one_letter_code
_entity_poly.pdbx_strand_id
1 'polypeptide(L)'
;MEFNEKTVDVINDLIKINNDRIAGFEKAASDLEGDDNGIVPVFTKLADESRQYVAELTVVAQQHDGEVAEGTSTSGDLHRAWIGIKATFTGNDLLSILNECERGEDAAKTAYLDALNPEYELDPEVESLLRTQQQGINQAHDTIKSLRDQVDTEATGETENVYTPGGAATEDDDFTHQPAFEGDAREFQDRERFIPEPESIEQEEAWEEEQESGESKLMEFFVNELKDLLWAERELIDTLPDMAEAATSPELKNAFELHLSETETHVARLEQVFGILGLEPESRKCEAMSGIIDEGDEIISATEEGTAQRDVGLIFAGQKAEHYEIASYGGMIALAKTLGYYEVAELFVLTLDEEKTADAKLTEIAENQANYDASTERAAN
;
A
#
# COMPACT_ATOMS: atom_id res chain seq x y z
N MET A 1 21.63 1.72 -28.64
CA MET A 1 20.53 0.76 -28.79
C MET A 1 19.91 0.56 -27.41
N GLU A 2 20.71 0.19 -26.42
CA GLU A 2 20.34 0.06 -24.99
C GLU A 2 19.66 1.29 -24.34
N PHE A 3 20.09 2.52 -24.66
CA PHE A 3 19.49 3.76 -24.13
C PHE A 3 18.03 3.97 -24.57
N ASN A 4 17.72 3.67 -25.83
CA ASN A 4 16.35 3.79 -26.35
C ASN A 4 15.45 2.70 -25.79
N GLU A 5 16.00 1.51 -25.52
CA GLU A 5 15.28 0.37 -24.98
C GLU A 5 14.78 0.68 -23.55
N LYS A 6 15.64 1.17 -22.67
CA LYS A 6 15.25 1.61 -21.30
C LYS A 6 14.17 2.70 -21.30
N THR A 7 14.29 3.68 -22.21
CA THR A 7 13.30 4.75 -22.35
C THR A 7 11.95 4.18 -22.80
N VAL A 8 11.94 3.29 -23.79
CA VAL A 8 10.72 2.65 -24.30
C VAL A 8 10.05 1.79 -23.23
N ASP A 9 10.83 1.06 -22.43
CA ASP A 9 10.31 0.22 -21.35
C ASP A 9 9.57 1.04 -20.29
N VAL A 10 10.20 2.11 -19.79
CA VAL A 10 9.58 3.05 -18.83
C VAL A 10 8.30 3.66 -19.42
N ILE A 11 8.33 4.08 -20.68
CA ILE A 11 7.17 4.69 -21.34
C ILE A 11 6.03 3.67 -21.50
N ASN A 12 6.34 2.42 -21.85
CA ASN A 12 5.35 1.35 -21.96
C ASN A 12 4.72 1.02 -20.60
N ASP A 13 5.48 1.10 -19.50
CA ASP A 13 4.93 0.92 -18.17
C ASP A 13 3.99 2.06 -17.78
N LEU A 14 4.36 3.32 -18.05
CA LEU A 14 3.47 4.46 -17.83
C LEU A 14 2.21 4.39 -18.71
N ILE A 15 2.28 3.84 -19.93
CA ILE A 15 1.09 3.58 -20.77
C ILE A 15 0.15 2.60 -20.07
N LYS A 16 0.68 1.51 -19.49
CA LYS A 16 -0.13 0.54 -18.73
C LYS A 16 -0.77 1.21 -17.51
N ILE A 17 -0.01 1.95 -16.71
CA ILE A 17 -0.52 2.71 -15.56
C ILE A 17 -1.74 3.56 -15.96
N ASN A 18 -1.62 4.35 -17.03
CA ASN A 18 -2.73 5.21 -17.43
C ASN A 18 -3.92 4.43 -18.01
N ASN A 19 -3.70 3.32 -18.72
CA ASN A 19 -4.79 2.44 -19.16
C ASN A 19 -5.58 1.87 -17.99
N ASP A 20 -4.90 1.53 -16.90
CA ASP A 20 -5.58 1.03 -15.73
C ASP A 20 -6.25 2.16 -14.92
N ARG A 21 -5.67 3.36 -14.84
CA ARG A 21 -6.36 4.56 -14.33
C ARG A 21 -7.68 4.80 -15.09
N ILE A 22 -7.67 4.67 -16.42
CA ILE A 22 -8.88 4.78 -17.25
C ILE A 22 -9.92 3.75 -16.81
N ALA A 23 -9.53 2.48 -16.70
CA ALA A 23 -10.44 1.40 -16.31
C ALA A 23 -11.01 1.60 -14.90
N GLY A 24 -10.19 2.03 -13.95
CA GLY A 24 -10.60 2.33 -12.57
C GLY A 24 -11.63 3.43 -12.49
N PHE A 25 -11.36 4.57 -13.13
CA PHE A 25 -12.30 5.70 -13.14
C PHE A 25 -13.57 5.42 -13.94
N GLU A 26 -13.50 4.67 -15.04
CA GLU A 26 -14.69 4.22 -15.77
C GLU A 26 -15.56 3.30 -14.90
N LYS A 27 -14.93 2.37 -14.16
CA LYS A 27 -15.62 1.46 -13.26
C LYS A 27 -16.27 2.22 -12.10
N ALA A 28 -15.51 3.08 -11.42
CA ALA A 28 -16.02 3.94 -10.35
C ALA A 28 -17.19 4.84 -10.83
N ALA A 29 -17.09 5.40 -12.03
CA ALA A 29 -18.17 6.18 -12.63
C ALA A 29 -19.42 5.34 -12.92
N SER A 30 -19.24 4.11 -13.44
CA SER A 30 -20.33 3.18 -13.73
C SER A 30 -21.03 2.70 -12.46
N ASP A 31 -20.30 2.44 -11.39
CA ASP A 31 -20.86 1.94 -10.13
C ASP A 31 -21.65 3.02 -9.37
N LEU A 32 -21.43 4.29 -9.71
CA LEU A 32 -22.18 5.45 -9.22
C LEU A 32 -23.34 5.88 -10.13
N GLU A 33 -23.65 5.16 -11.23
CA GLU A 33 -24.76 5.51 -12.12
C GLU A 33 -26.12 5.41 -11.39
N GLY A 34 -26.57 6.52 -10.81
CA GLY A 34 -27.82 6.64 -10.06
C GLY A 34 -27.80 7.69 -8.94
N ASP A 35 -26.61 8.14 -8.52
CA ASP A 35 -26.42 9.07 -7.41
C ASP A 35 -25.75 10.38 -7.88
N ASP A 36 -26.47 11.50 -7.77
CA ASP A 36 -26.12 12.81 -8.37
C ASP A 36 -25.22 13.64 -7.44
N ASN A 37 -24.11 13.05 -7.00
CA ASN A 37 -23.15 13.72 -6.10
C ASN A 37 -22.14 14.61 -6.85
N GLY A 38 -22.27 14.77 -8.18
CA GLY A 38 -21.34 15.57 -9.00
C GLY A 38 -19.93 14.96 -9.18
N ILE A 39 -19.70 13.75 -8.67
CA ILE A 39 -18.40 13.05 -8.68
C ILE A 39 -18.14 12.31 -10.01
N VAL A 40 -19.19 11.75 -10.65
CA VAL A 40 -19.07 11.06 -11.95
C VAL A 40 -18.37 11.91 -13.03
N PRO A 41 -18.68 13.23 -13.17
CA PRO A 41 -17.91 14.11 -14.04
C PRO A 41 -16.42 14.21 -13.72
N VAL A 42 -16.02 14.11 -12.44
CA VAL A 42 -14.62 14.13 -12.02
C VAL A 42 -13.93 12.85 -12.50
N PHE A 43 -14.48 11.67 -12.22
CA PHE A 43 -13.91 10.41 -12.72
C PHE A 43 -13.83 10.37 -14.25
N THR A 44 -14.87 10.85 -14.94
CA THR A 44 -14.85 10.95 -16.41
C THR A 44 -13.71 11.84 -16.90
N LYS A 45 -13.50 13.00 -16.25
CA LYS A 45 -12.40 13.93 -16.55
C LYS A 45 -11.03 13.27 -16.34
N LEU A 46 -10.83 12.56 -15.23
CA LEU A 46 -9.55 11.90 -14.93
C LEU A 46 -9.26 10.73 -15.88
N ALA A 47 -10.28 9.99 -16.30
CA ALA A 47 -10.16 8.99 -17.36
C ALA A 47 -9.76 9.63 -18.71
N ASP A 48 -10.38 10.76 -19.09
CA ASP A 48 -10.03 11.50 -20.31
C ASP A 48 -8.60 12.04 -20.29
N GLU A 49 -8.15 12.59 -19.15
CA GLU A 49 -6.76 13.03 -18.96
C GLU A 49 -5.78 11.85 -19.11
N SER A 50 -6.11 10.71 -18.53
CA SER A 50 -5.31 9.48 -18.66
C SER A 50 -5.25 8.98 -20.11
N ARG A 51 -6.34 9.07 -20.88
CA ARG A 51 -6.35 8.75 -22.34
C ARG A 51 -5.43 9.68 -23.12
N GLN A 52 -5.38 10.96 -22.76
CA GLN A 52 -4.45 11.90 -23.36
C GLN A 52 -2.99 11.51 -23.05
N TYR A 53 -2.69 11.14 -21.81
CA TYR A 53 -1.34 10.71 -21.42
C TYR A 53 -0.91 9.44 -22.18
N VAL A 54 -1.78 8.44 -22.30
CA VAL A 54 -1.52 7.26 -23.13
C VAL A 54 -1.18 7.64 -24.57
N ALA A 55 -1.94 8.55 -25.17
CA ALA A 55 -1.70 8.99 -26.54
C ALA A 55 -0.34 9.70 -26.71
N GLU A 56 0.04 10.57 -25.77
CA GLU A 56 1.32 11.27 -25.77
C GLU A 56 2.50 10.30 -25.57
N LEU A 57 2.40 9.40 -24.58
CA LEU A 57 3.40 8.38 -24.31
C LEU A 57 3.56 7.39 -25.47
N THR A 58 2.47 7.03 -26.14
CA THR A 58 2.51 6.17 -27.33
C THR A 58 3.31 6.80 -28.47
N VAL A 59 3.19 8.12 -28.66
CA VAL A 59 3.98 8.84 -29.65
C VAL A 59 5.47 8.79 -29.29
N VAL A 60 5.81 8.96 -28.01
CA VAL A 60 7.20 8.83 -27.53
C VAL A 60 7.75 7.43 -27.79
N ALA A 61 7.01 6.38 -27.43
CA ALA A 61 7.44 4.99 -27.66
C ALA A 61 7.73 4.72 -29.16
N GLN A 62 6.86 5.21 -30.06
CA GLN A 62 7.03 5.07 -31.51
C GLN A 62 8.23 5.85 -32.06
N GLN A 63 8.54 7.03 -31.50
CA GLN A 63 9.66 7.85 -31.94
C GLN A 63 11.02 7.26 -31.58
N HIS A 64 11.07 6.43 -30.53
CA HIS A 64 12.29 5.78 -30.05
C HIS A 64 12.52 4.36 -30.62
N ASP A 65 11.88 4.03 -31.76
CA ASP A 65 11.91 2.72 -32.43
C ASP A 65 11.39 1.55 -31.54
N GLY A 66 10.52 1.84 -30.56
CA GLY A 66 9.87 0.86 -29.70
C GLY A 66 8.58 0.28 -30.31
N GLU A 67 8.31 -1.01 -30.07
CA GLU A 67 6.97 -1.56 -30.27
C GLU A 67 6.03 -1.00 -29.19
N VAL A 68 4.90 -0.42 -29.61
CA VAL A 68 3.82 -0.01 -28.69
C VAL A 68 3.18 -1.28 -28.14
N ALA A 69 3.25 -1.48 -26.83
CA ALA A 69 2.73 -2.69 -26.21
C ALA A 69 1.19 -2.76 -26.31
N GLU A 70 0.66 -3.74 -27.07
CA GLU A 70 -0.70 -4.27 -26.91
C GLU A 70 -0.75 -5.51 -25.97
N GLY A 71 0.36 -5.80 -25.27
CA GLY A 71 0.52 -6.94 -24.35
C GLY A 71 1.93 -7.01 -23.78
N THR A 72 2.07 -7.72 -22.65
CA THR A 72 3.27 -7.80 -21.76
C THR A 72 4.60 -7.86 -22.51
N SER A 73 5.29 -6.71 -22.66
CA SER A 73 6.69 -6.68 -23.05
C SER A 73 7.59 -6.95 -21.85
N THR A 74 8.54 -7.84 -22.06
CA THR A 74 9.47 -8.41 -21.10
C THR A 74 10.82 -7.69 -21.15
N SER A 75 10.93 -6.57 -20.45
CA SER A 75 12.16 -6.00 -19.85
C SER A 75 11.79 -4.61 -19.32
N GLY A 76 12.32 -4.20 -18.17
CA GLY A 76 12.08 -2.87 -17.61
C GLY A 76 11.82 -2.90 -16.12
N ASP A 77 12.80 -2.44 -15.34
CA ASP A 77 12.78 -2.30 -13.88
C ASP A 77 11.88 -1.14 -13.43
N LEU A 78 10.57 -1.20 -13.71
CA LEU A 78 9.57 -0.38 -13.01
C LEU A 78 8.67 -1.31 -12.21
N HIS A 79 8.62 -1.10 -10.90
CA HIS A 79 7.92 -1.96 -9.97
C HIS A 79 6.42 -2.04 -10.33
N ARG A 80 5.94 -3.22 -10.76
CA ARG A 80 4.57 -3.40 -11.28
C ARG A 80 3.56 -3.42 -10.14
N ALA A 81 3.03 -2.23 -9.85
CA ALA A 81 1.91 -2.02 -8.95
C ALA A 81 0.56 -2.48 -9.54
N TRP A 82 0.36 -3.75 -9.94
CA TRP A 82 -0.87 -4.10 -10.69
C TRP A 82 -1.51 -5.48 -10.46
N ILE A 83 -2.32 -5.57 -9.39
CA ILE A 83 -3.50 -6.46 -9.23
C ILE A 83 -4.75 -5.71 -8.66
N GLY A 84 -4.63 -4.50 -8.13
CA GLY A 84 -5.71 -3.87 -7.33
C GLY A 84 -6.96 -3.42 -8.09
N ILE A 85 -6.85 -2.68 -9.21
CA ILE A 85 -8.03 -1.96 -9.73
C ILE A 85 -9.01 -2.85 -10.52
N LYS A 86 -8.63 -4.08 -10.90
CA LYS A 86 -9.57 -5.03 -11.54
C LYS A 86 -10.32 -5.93 -10.55
N ALA A 87 -9.87 -6.03 -9.29
CA ALA A 87 -10.37 -7.02 -8.33
C ALA A 87 -11.07 -6.43 -7.10
N THR A 88 -10.81 -5.17 -6.72
CA THR A 88 -11.27 -4.62 -5.44
C THR A 88 -12.27 -3.48 -5.65
N PHE A 89 -13.52 -3.84 -5.89
CA PHE A 89 -14.67 -2.99 -5.51
C PHE A 89 -15.59 -3.90 -4.68
N THR A 90 -15.22 -4.12 -3.43
CA THR A 90 -15.98 -4.95 -2.48
C THR A 90 -17.10 -4.16 -1.79
N GLY A 91 -17.05 -2.82 -1.84
CA GLY A 91 -18.09 -1.90 -1.38
C GLY A 91 -18.81 -1.18 -2.52
N ASN A 92 -20.12 -0.94 -2.37
CA ASN A 92 -20.91 -0.10 -3.30
C ASN A 92 -21.17 1.31 -2.73
N ASP A 93 -20.58 1.65 -1.58
CA ASP A 93 -20.70 2.98 -1.00
C ASP A 93 -19.60 3.91 -1.54
N LEU A 94 -19.90 5.20 -1.54
CA LEU A 94 -19.06 6.21 -2.14
C LEU A 94 -17.67 6.34 -1.48
N LEU A 95 -17.57 6.12 -0.17
CA LEU A 95 -16.31 6.26 0.56
C LEU A 95 -15.35 5.14 0.17
N SER A 96 -15.83 3.89 0.12
CA SER A 96 -15.06 2.74 -0.36
C SER A 96 -14.53 2.98 -1.80
N ILE A 97 -15.38 3.48 -2.70
CA ILE A 97 -14.98 3.78 -4.09
C ILE A 97 -13.88 4.85 -4.14
N LEU A 98 -13.99 5.90 -3.32
CA LEU A 98 -13.00 6.99 -3.28
C LEU A 98 -11.67 6.54 -2.66
N ASN A 99 -11.69 5.69 -1.63
CA ASN A 99 -10.49 5.07 -1.06
C ASN A 99 -9.72 4.28 -2.11
N GLU A 100 -10.40 3.43 -2.89
CA GLU A 100 -9.77 2.66 -3.96
C GLU A 100 -9.22 3.55 -5.09
N CYS A 101 -9.94 4.62 -5.44
CA CYS A 101 -9.44 5.60 -6.42
C CYS A 101 -8.17 6.31 -5.92
N GLU A 102 -8.09 6.67 -4.63
CA GLU A 102 -6.92 7.34 -4.06
C GLU A 102 -5.70 6.42 -4.05
N ARG A 103 -5.88 5.15 -3.66
CA ARG A 103 -4.83 4.12 -3.74
C ARG A 103 -4.29 3.97 -5.16
N GLY A 104 -5.18 3.93 -6.15
CA GLY A 104 -4.81 3.87 -7.57
C GLY A 104 -4.01 5.09 -8.03
N GLU A 105 -4.37 6.29 -7.55
CA GLU A 105 -3.64 7.51 -7.86
C GLU A 105 -2.27 7.59 -7.16
N ASP A 106 -2.13 7.06 -5.93
CA ASP A 106 -0.83 6.95 -5.26
C ASP A 106 0.14 6.02 -6.01
N ALA A 107 -0.35 4.89 -6.52
CA ALA A 107 0.44 4.02 -7.38
C ALA A 107 0.92 4.75 -8.66
N ALA A 108 0.03 5.54 -9.28
CA ALA A 108 0.39 6.34 -10.45
C ALA A 108 1.42 7.43 -10.13
N LYS A 109 1.31 8.10 -8.98
CA LYS A 109 2.29 9.11 -8.52
C LYS A 109 3.68 8.49 -8.40
N THR A 110 3.77 7.35 -7.73
CA THR A 110 5.04 6.64 -7.51
C THR A 110 5.67 6.22 -8.83
N ALA A 111 4.88 5.62 -9.74
CA ALA A 111 5.39 5.18 -11.04
C ALA A 111 6.00 6.32 -11.89
N TYR A 112 5.38 7.50 -11.89
CA TYR A 112 5.94 8.66 -12.60
C TYR A 112 7.15 9.27 -11.89
N LEU A 113 7.20 9.24 -10.55
CA LEU A 113 8.35 9.70 -9.78
C LEU A 113 9.57 8.82 -10.07
N ASP A 114 9.36 7.51 -10.08
CA ASP A 114 10.39 6.52 -10.41
C ASP A 114 10.87 6.71 -11.85
N ALA A 115 9.95 6.86 -12.81
CA ALA A 115 10.28 7.11 -14.20
C ALA A 115 11.12 8.39 -14.42
N LEU A 116 11.04 9.36 -13.50
CA LEU A 116 11.82 10.60 -13.53
C LEU A 116 13.19 10.48 -12.83
N ASN A 117 13.58 9.29 -12.38
CA ASN A 117 14.90 9.03 -11.83
C ASN A 117 15.99 9.31 -12.89
N PRO A 118 17.03 10.12 -12.58
CA PRO A 118 18.13 10.40 -13.48
C PRO A 118 18.83 9.17 -14.07
N GLU A 119 18.73 8.00 -13.42
CA GLU A 119 19.31 6.73 -13.90
C GLU A 119 18.72 6.22 -15.22
N TYR A 120 17.48 6.61 -15.55
CA TYR A 120 16.88 6.30 -16.86
C TYR A 120 17.42 7.20 -17.98
N GLU A 121 18.20 8.23 -17.62
CA GLU A 121 18.87 9.17 -18.52
C GLU A 121 17.95 9.72 -19.63
N LEU A 122 16.67 9.97 -19.32
CA LEU A 122 15.65 10.33 -20.31
C LEU A 122 16.05 11.55 -21.16
N ASP A 123 15.61 11.56 -22.42
CA ASP A 123 15.74 12.74 -23.27
C ASP A 123 14.99 13.93 -22.63
N PRO A 124 15.53 15.17 -22.67
CA PRO A 124 14.90 16.33 -22.03
C PRO A 124 13.46 16.61 -22.48
N GLU A 125 13.08 16.27 -23.71
CA GLU A 125 11.70 16.41 -24.19
C GLU A 125 10.78 15.38 -23.51
N VAL A 126 11.25 14.14 -23.34
CA VAL A 126 10.54 13.07 -22.62
C VAL A 126 10.44 13.40 -21.13
N GLU A 127 11.53 13.82 -20.50
CA GLU A 127 11.54 14.22 -19.09
C GLU A 127 10.55 15.38 -18.84
N SER A 128 10.52 16.39 -19.72
CA SER A 128 9.58 17.50 -19.61
C SER A 128 8.12 17.06 -19.77
N LEU A 129 7.84 16.09 -20.63
CA LEU A 129 6.51 15.50 -20.77
C LEU A 129 6.11 14.77 -19.49
N LEU A 130 6.96 13.88 -18.97
CA LEU A 130 6.68 13.11 -17.76
C LEU A 130 6.48 14.01 -16.54
N ARG A 131 7.26 15.09 -16.39
CA ARG A 131 7.05 16.09 -15.33
C ARG A 131 5.70 16.79 -15.44
N THR A 132 5.23 17.06 -16.66
CA THR A 132 3.91 17.67 -16.89
C THR A 132 2.79 16.72 -16.50
N GLN A 133 2.90 15.45 -16.90
CA GLN A 133 1.92 14.41 -16.57
C GLN A 133 1.93 14.10 -15.06
N GLN A 134 3.11 14.00 -14.41
CA GLN A 134 3.24 13.87 -12.95
C GLN A 134 2.49 14.98 -12.21
N GLN A 135 2.60 16.23 -12.67
CA GLN A 135 1.89 17.34 -12.05
C GLN A 135 0.37 17.19 -12.17
N GLY A 136 -0.12 16.66 -13.30
CA GLY A 136 -1.53 16.35 -13.48
C GLY A 136 -2.00 15.20 -12.59
N ILE A 137 -1.18 14.16 -12.43
CA ILE A 137 -1.45 13.02 -11.54
C ILE A 137 -1.51 13.48 -10.07
N ASN A 138 -0.59 14.34 -9.63
CA ASN A 138 -0.64 14.91 -8.29
C ASN A 138 -1.95 15.69 -8.04
N GLN A 139 -2.42 16.47 -9.04
CA GLN A 139 -3.69 17.18 -8.94
C GLN A 139 -4.91 16.25 -8.92
N ALA A 140 -4.85 15.17 -9.67
CA ALA A 140 -5.89 14.15 -9.70
C ALA A 140 -6.01 13.44 -8.35
N HIS A 141 -4.88 12.99 -7.78
CA HIS A 141 -4.80 12.47 -6.41
C HIS A 141 -5.41 13.44 -5.39
N ASP A 142 -4.96 14.70 -5.38
CA ASP A 142 -5.46 15.70 -4.41
C ASP A 142 -6.96 15.96 -4.56
N THR A 143 -7.49 15.84 -5.79
CA THR A 143 -8.92 15.94 -6.06
C THR A 143 -9.67 14.75 -5.46
N ILE A 144 -9.19 13.51 -5.68
CA ILE A 144 -9.83 12.31 -5.13
C ILE A 144 -9.78 12.32 -3.61
N LYS A 145 -8.63 12.63 -3.02
CA LYS A 145 -8.46 12.76 -1.58
C LYS A 145 -9.43 13.79 -0.99
N SER A 146 -9.53 14.97 -1.60
CA SER A 146 -10.47 16.00 -1.13
C SER A 146 -11.93 15.54 -1.22
N LEU A 147 -12.30 14.71 -2.20
CA LEU A 147 -13.66 14.15 -2.30
C LEU A 147 -13.88 13.10 -1.22
N ARG A 148 -12.91 12.22 -0.99
CA ARG A 148 -12.95 11.22 0.09
C ARG A 148 -13.14 11.89 1.43
N ASP A 149 -12.29 12.87 1.75
CA ASP A 149 -12.32 13.58 3.03
C ASP A 149 -13.67 14.28 3.25
N GLN A 150 -14.27 14.87 2.20
CA GLN A 150 -15.61 15.46 2.28
C GLN A 150 -16.68 14.42 2.63
N VAL A 151 -16.64 13.25 1.99
CA VAL A 151 -17.61 12.16 2.24
C VAL A 151 -17.42 11.58 3.65
N ASP A 152 -16.18 11.41 4.10
CA ASP A 152 -15.86 10.93 5.44
C ASP A 152 -16.32 11.92 6.54
N THR A 153 -16.09 13.21 6.31
CA THR A 153 -16.54 14.30 7.19
C THR A 153 -18.08 14.38 7.27
N GLU A 154 -18.78 14.21 6.14
CA GLU A 154 -20.25 14.18 6.11
C GLU A 154 -20.83 12.93 6.80
N ALA A 155 -20.14 11.80 6.72
CA ALA A 155 -20.52 10.55 7.38
C ALA A 155 -20.33 10.61 8.91
N THR A 156 -19.29 11.28 9.38
CA THR A 156 -18.95 11.43 10.81
C THR A 156 -19.69 12.60 11.49
N GLY A 157 -20.19 13.58 10.73
CA GLY A 157 -21.00 14.69 11.23
C GLY A 157 -20.20 15.81 11.90
N GLU A 158 -18.86 15.80 11.75
CA GLU A 158 -17.97 16.82 12.31
C GLU A 158 -17.67 17.90 11.27
N THR A 159 -18.24 19.10 11.39
CA THR A 159 -17.84 20.21 10.52
C THR A 159 -16.45 20.72 10.92
N GLU A 160 -15.43 20.52 10.09
CA GLU A 160 -14.09 21.08 10.32
C GLU A 160 -14.14 22.61 10.49
N ASN A 161 -13.47 23.06 11.55
CA ASN A 161 -13.22 24.46 11.83
C ASN A 161 -12.09 24.92 10.90
N VAL A 162 -12.42 25.69 9.86
CA VAL A 162 -11.46 26.23 8.89
C VAL A 162 -10.33 26.98 9.61
N TYR A 163 -9.14 26.36 9.69
CA TYR A 163 -7.93 27.02 10.16
C TYR A 163 -7.55 28.14 9.20
N THR A 164 -7.56 29.38 9.69
CA THR A 164 -7.09 30.55 8.95
C THR A 164 -5.67 30.87 9.40
N PRO A 165 -4.65 30.87 8.52
CA PRO A 165 -3.29 31.16 8.95
C PRO A 165 -3.14 32.67 9.22
N GLY A 166 -2.97 33.04 10.48
CA GLY A 166 -2.82 34.42 10.88
C GLY A 166 -2.46 34.60 12.36
N GLY A 167 -1.20 34.36 12.73
CA GLY A 167 -0.67 34.71 14.04
C GLY A 167 0.83 34.47 14.11
N ALA A 168 1.60 35.55 14.30
CA ALA A 168 3.05 35.54 14.29
C ALA A 168 3.66 34.56 15.29
N ALA A 169 4.63 33.77 14.81
CA ALA A 169 5.50 32.95 15.64
C ALA A 169 6.23 33.82 16.67
N THR A 170 6.17 33.42 17.94
CA THR A 170 7.22 33.70 18.91
C THR A 170 7.94 32.40 19.17
N GLU A 171 9.25 32.46 18.96
CA GLU A 171 10.23 31.42 19.22
C GLU A 171 10.21 30.97 20.69
N ASP A 172 10.72 29.76 20.92
CA ASP A 172 10.93 29.06 22.19
C ASP A 172 9.78 28.15 22.65
N ASP A 173 9.74 26.93 22.09
CA ASP A 173 9.68 25.72 22.92
C ASP A 173 10.38 24.55 22.22
N ASP A 174 11.50 24.17 22.85
CA ASP A 174 12.42 23.08 22.52
C ASP A 174 11.84 21.76 23.02
N PHE A 175 11.12 21.06 22.14
CA PHE A 175 10.67 19.68 22.35
C PHE A 175 10.69 18.88 21.03
N THR A 176 11.86 18.83 20.38
CA THR A 176 12.08 17.97 19.20
C THR A 176 13.32 17.12 19.40
N HIS A 177 13.29 16.20 20.36
CA HIS A 177 14.18 15.03 20.35
C HIS A 177 13.53 13.85 21.07
N GLN A 178 12.56 13.23 20.40
CA GLN A 178 12.44 11.78 20.41
C GLN A 178 13.04 11.28 19.09
N PRO A 179 13.93 10.27 19.09
CA PRO A 179 14.26 9.61 17.84
C PRO A 179 13.02 8.80 17.48
N ALA A 180 12.19 9.35 16.59
CA ALA A 180 11.32 8.51 15.80
C ALA A 180 12.21 7.47 15.13
N PHE A 181 11.74 6.23 15.08
CA PHE A 181 12.37 5.18 14.29
C PHE A 181 12.14 5.54 12.81
N GLU A 182 12.78 6.62 12.34
CA GLU A 182 12.84 7.09 10.95
C GLU A 182 13.77 6.14 10.19
N GLY A 183 13.41 4.86 10.14
CA GLY A 183 13.78 4.03 9.00
C GLY A 183 12.84 4.41 7.87
N ASP A 184 13.11 5.53 7.20
CA ASP A 184 12.44 5.87 5.95
C ASP A 184 12.63 4.68 5.00
N ALA A 185 11.58 4.21 4.34
CA ALA A 185 11.69 3.17 3.31
C ALA A 185 12.71 3.57 2.22
N ARG A 186 13.01 4.87 2.08
CA ARG A 186 14.10 5.43 1.27
C ARG A 186 15.50 5.03 1.73
N GLU A 187 15.77 4.79 3.02
CA GLU A 187 17.10 4.34 3.49
C GLU A 187 17.46 2.90 3.05
N PHE A 188 16.47 2.08 2.71
CA PHE A 188 16.71 0.74 2.14
C PHE A 188 16.92 0.76 0.62
N GLN A 189 16.47 1.80 -0.07
CA GLN A 189 16.62 1.95 -1.52
C GLN A 189 18.04 2.42 -1.91
N ASP A 190 18.73 3.14 -1.02
CA ASP A 190 19.99 3.84 -1.30
C ASP A 190 21.27 3.08 -0.89
N ARG A 191 21.17 1.85 -0.37
CA ARG A 191 22.35 1.01 -0.10
C ARG A 191 22.74 0.24 -1.36
N GLU A 192 23.92 0.55 -1.91
CA GLU A 192 24.59 -0.29 -2.91
C GLU A 192 24.44 -1.77 -2.56
N ARG A 193 23.89 -2.55 -3.50
CA ARG A 193 23.72 -4.00 -3.42
C ARG A 193 24.99 -4.64 -2.88
N PHE A 194 24.93 -5.24 -1.69
CA PHE A 194 25.93 -6.25 -1.32
C PHE A 194 25.46 -7.60 -1.86
N ILE A 195 25.49 -7.75 -3.17
CA ILE A 195 25.56 -9.08 -3.79
C ILE A 195 27.06 -9.36 -3.88
N PRO A 196 27.59 -10.39 -3.18
CA PRO A 196 28.98 -10.77 -3.38
C PRO A 196 29.19 -11.02 -4.87
N GLU A 197 30.09 -10.27 -5.52
CA GLU A 197 30.44 -10.59 -6.90
C GLU A 197 30.97 -12.02 -6.94
N PRO A 198 30.48 -12.88 -7.85
CA PRO A 198 31.00 -14.22 -7.98
C PRO A 198 32.50 -14.14 -8.28
N GLU A 199 33.32 -14.86 -7.52
CA GLU A 199 34.79 -14.85 -7.68
C GLU A 199 35.22 -15.53 -9.00
N SER A 200 34.29 -16.19 -9.71
CA SER A 200 34.49 -16.79 -11.02
C SER A 200 33.18 -16.98 -11.80
N ILE A 201 33.30 -17.10 -13.13
CA ILE A 201 32.20 -17.51 -14.03
C ILE A 201 31.62 -18.88 -13.61
N GLU A 202 32.45 -19.78 -13.09
CA GLU A 202 31.99 -21.09 -12.58
C GLU A 202 31.15 -20.96 -11.30
N GLN A 203 31.36 -19.91 -10.50
CA GLN A 203 30.50 -19.59 -9.35
C GLN A 203 29.20 -18.94 -9.79
N GLU A 204 29.25 -18.07 -10.80
CA GLU A 204 28.07 -17.43 -11.39
C GLU A 204 27.15 -18.48 -12.05
N GLU A 205 27.71 -19.36 -12.89
CA GLU A 205 26.99 -20.47 -13.53
C GLU A 205 26.42 -21.45 -12.48
N ALA A 206 27.15 -21.74 -11.40
CA ALA A 206 26.66 -22.61 -10.32
C ALA A 206 25.56 -21.95 -9.47
N TRP A 207 25.63 -20.63 -9.27
CA TRP A 207 24.58 -19.87 -8.58
C TRP A 207 23.29 -19.82 -9.42
N GLU A 208 23.41 -19.64 -10.73
CA GLU A 208 22.28 -19.70 -11.66
C GLU A 208 21.65 -21.11 -11.71
N GLU A 209 22.46 -22.17 -11.78
CA GLU A 209 21.98 -23.57 -11.75
C GLU A 209 21.29 -23.94 -10.42
N GLU A 210 21.82 -23.48 -9.27
CA GLU A 210 21.20 -23.71 -7.95
C GLU A 210 19.88 -22.92 -7.80
N GLN A 211 19.79 -21.70 -8.35
CA GLN A 211 18.54 -20.94 -8.35
C GLN A 211 17.46 -21.56 -9.24
N GLU A 212 17.83 -22.09 -10.42
CA GLU A 212 16.88 -22.81 -11.29
C GLU A 212 16.31 -24.09 -10.65
N SER A 213 17.01 -24.68 -9.69
CA SER A 213 16.57 -25.92 -9.04
C SER A 213 15.39 -25.75 -8.06
N GLY A 214 15.16 -24.54 -7.52
CA GLY A 214 14.16 -24.29 -6.48
C GLY A 214 14.48 -24.93 -5.11
N GLU A 215 15.69 -25.48 -4.91
CA GLU A 215 16.07 -26.27 -3.73
C GLU A 215 16.95 -25.52 -2.70
N SER A 216 16.89 -24.18 -2.64
CA SER A 216 17.69 -23.43 -1.68
C SER A 216 17.04 -23.41 -0.28
N LYS A 217 17.87 -23.42 0.78
CA LYS A 217 17.38 -23.24 2.17
C LYS A 217 16.69 -21.90 2.39
N LEU A 218 17.07 -20.89 1.59
CA LEU A 218 16.43 -19.59 1.64
C LEU A 218 15.01 -19.66 1.06
N MET A 219 14.82 -20.41 -0.02
CA MET A 219 13.50 -20.67 -0.60
C MET A 219 12.63 -21.50 0.34
N GLU A 220 13.20 -22.51 1.00
CA GLU A 220 12.50 -23.27 2.04
C GLU A 220 12.03 -22.36 3.19
N PHE A 221 12.90 -21.45 3.66
CA PHE A 221 12.55 -20.47 4.68
C PHE A 221 11.46 -19.51 4.20
N PHE A 222 11.62 -18.94 3.01
CA PHE A 222 10.66 -18.04 2.38
C PHE A 222 9.26 -18.65 2.26
N VAL A 223 9.17 -19.90 1.80
CA VAL A 223 7.88 -20.62 1.70
C VAL A 223 7.30 -20.90 3.09
N ASN A 224 8.11 -21.18 4.12
CA ASN A 224 7.60 -21.35 5.48
C ASN A 224 7.04 -20.04 6.05
N GLU A 225 7.75 -18.92 5.88
CA GLU A 225 7.26 -17.61 6.33
C GLU A 225 5.99 -17.19 5.57
N LEU A 226 5.88 -17.51 4.27
CA LEU A 226 4.66 -17.29 3.50
C LEU A 226 3.46 -18.06 4.06
N LYS A 227 3.67 -19.30 4.52
CA LYS A 227 2.61 -20.11 5.18
C LYS A 227 2.21 -19.55 6.54
N ASP A 228 3.17 -19.00 7.28
CA ASP A 228 2.94 -18.37 8.58
C ASP A 228 2.14 -17.06 8.40
N LEU A 229 2.47 -16.24 7.39
CA LEU A 229 1.68 -15.03 7.03
C LEU A 229 0.26 -15.38 6.60
N LEU A 230 0.08 -16.36 5.70
CA LEU A 230 -1.27 -16.76 5.27
C LEU A 230 -2.12 -17.27 6.44
N TRP A 231 -1.50 -17.90 7.44
CA TRP A 231 -2.23 -18.25 8.65
C TRP A 231 -2.57 -17.03 9.49
N ALA A 232 -1.61 -16.13 9.73
CA ALA A 232 -1.80 -14.93 10.53
C ALA A 232 -2.98 -14.10 10.02
N GLU A 233 -3.00 -13.81 8.72
CA GLU A 233 -4.03 -13.01 8.05
C GLU A 233 -5.41 -13.68 8.11
N ARG A 234 -5.47 -15.00 7.94
CA ARG A 234 -6.74 -15.76 8.08
C ARG A 234 -7.26 -15.74 9.52
N GLU A 235 -6.37 -15.83 10.50
CA GLU A 235 -6.75 -15.77 11.91
C GLU A 235 -7.18 -14.34 12.29
N LEU A 236 -6.57 -13.30 11.70
CA LEU A 236 -6.98 -11.90 11.87
C LEU A 236 -8.37 -11.64 11.29
N ILE A 237 -8.74 -12.23 10.15
CA ILE A 237 -10.11 -12.15 9.61
C ILE A 237 -11.15 -12.62 10.64
N ASP A 238 -10.84 -13.68 11.40
CA ASP A 238 -11.72 -14.20 12.44
C ASP A 238 -11.69 -13.34 13.72
N THR A 239 -10.58 -12.64 13.98
CA THR A 239 -10.33 -11.87 15.23
C THR A 239 -10.82 -10.42 15.16
N LEU A 240 -10.62 -9.73 14.03
CA LEU A 240 -10.95 -8.31 13.86
C LEU A 240 -12.44 -7.98 14.12
N PRO A 241 -13.42 -8.83 13.77
CA PRO A 241 -14.81 -8.60 14.15
C PRO A 241 -15.02 -8.51 15.68
N ASP A 242 -14.34 -9.36 16.45
CA ASP A 242 -14.45 -9.37 17.91
C ASP A 242 -13.79 -8.11 18.51
N MET A 243 -12.68 -7.64 17.93
CA MET A 243 -12.06 -6.36 18.30
C MET A 243 -12.96 -5.16 17.99
N ALA A 244 -13.59 -5.15 16.81
CA ALA A 244 -14.54 -4.11 16.41
C ALA A 244 -15.80 -4.09 17.29
N GLU A 245 -16.30 -5.25 17.73
CA GLU A 245 -17.41 -5.34 18.69
C GLU A 245 -17.01 -4.87 20.09
N ALA A 246 -15.76 -5.16 20.51
CA ALA A 246 -15.27 -4.79 21.83
C ALA A 246 -14.91 -3.29 21.95
N ALA A 247 -14.62 -2.62 20.84
CA ALA A 247 -14.31 -1.20 20.78
C ALA A 247 -15.51 -0.32 21.16
N THR A 248 -15.25 0.76 21.90
CA THR A 248 -16.27 1.67 22.41
C THR A 248 -16.47 2.87 21.48
N SER A 249 -15.38 3.46 20.97
CA SER A 249 -15.47 4.59 20.05
C SER A 249 -15.86 4.16 18.63
N PRO A 250 -16.74 4.92 17.95
CA PRO A 250 -17.05 4.68 16.54
C PRO A 250 -15.81 4.68 15.65
N GLU A 251 -14.83 5.54 15.94
CA GLU A 251 -13.61 5.70 15.16
C GLU A 251 -12.73 4.44 15.23
N LEU A 252 -12.56 3.86 16.43
CA LEU A 252 -11.78 2.64 16.61
C LEU A 252 -12.49 1.43 16.00
N LYS A 253 -13.81 1.36 16.16
CA LYS A 253 -14.62 0.31 15.52
C LYS A 253 -14.48 0.34 14.00
N ASN A 254 -14.62 1.52 13.39
CA ASN A 254 -14.48 1.69 11.95
C ASN A 254 -13.06 1.34 11.47
N ALA A 255 -12.02 1.64 12.27
CA ALA A 255 -10.65 1.25 11.93
C ALA A 255 -10.49 -0.27 11.83
N PHE A 256 -11.03 -1.05 12.79
CA PHE A 256 -11.00 -2.51 12.72
C PHE A 256 -11.86 -3.09 11.59
N GLU A 257 -13.03 -2.49 11.30
CA GLU A 257 -13.89 -2.93 10.18
C GLU A 257 -13.26 -2.64 8.81
N LEU A 258 -12.57 -1.50 8.66
CA LEU A 258 -11.80 -1.18 7.47
C LEU A 258 -10.63 -2.17 7.32
N HIS A 259 -9.86 -2.37 8.38
CA HIS A 259 -8.70 -3.24 8.35
C HIS A 259 -9.09 -4.69 8.04
N LEU A 260 -10.23 -5.20 8.55
CA LEU A 260 -10.77 -6.49 8.15
C LEU A 260 -10.93 -6.64 6.62
N SER A 261 -11.42 -5.59 5.95
CA SER A 261 -11.57 -5.60 4.49
C SER A 261 -10.21 -5.60 3.76
N GLU A 262 -9.20 -4.96 4.36
CA GLU A 262 -7.82 -4.98 3.89
C GLU A 262 -7.20 -6.38 4.08
N THR A 263 -7.31 -6.98 5.27
CA THR A 263 -6.84 -8.33 5.60
C THR A 263 -7.44 -9.39 4.66
N GLU A 264 -8.72 -9.30 4.28
CA GLU A 264 -9.32 -10.18 3.25
C GLU A 264 -8.61 -10.06 1.90
N THR A 265 -8.18 -8.84 1.54
CA THR A 265 -7.40 -8.57 0.34
C THR A 265 -5.96 -9.09 0.48
N HIS A 266 -5.36 -9.00 1.67
CA HIS A 266 -4.02 -9.51 1.95
C HIS A 266 -3.97 -11.03 1.78
N VAL A 267 -4.96 -11.76 2.31
CA VAL A 267 -5.13 -13.20 2.08
C VAL A 267 -5.18 -13.52 0.58
N ALA A 268 -5.96 -12.77 -0.20
CA ALA A 268 -6.04 -12.98 -1.65
C ALA A 268 -4.69 -12.74 -2.36
N ARG A 269 -3.92 -11.73 -1.94
CA ARG A 269 -2.55 -11.50 -2.46
C ARG A 269 -1.60 -12.62 -2.08
N LEU A 270 -1.65 -13.12 -0.85
CA LEU A 270 -0.83 -14.25 -0.42
C LEU A 270 -1.16 -15.52 -1.23
N GLU A 271 -2.43 -15.80 -1.46
CA GLU A 271 -2.87 -16.91 -2.34
C GLU A 271 -2.38 -16.74 -3.78
N GLN A 272 -2.37 -15.51 -4.29
CA GLN A 272 -1.75 -15.20 -5.58
C GLN A 272 -0.23 -15.46 -5.56
N VAL A 273 0.47 -15.08 -4.50
CA VAL A 273 1.92 -15.36 -4.34
C VAL A 273 2.18 -16.86 -4.37
N PHE A 274 1.38 -17.69 -3.66
CA PHE A 274 1.46 -19.15 -3.79
C PHE A 274 1.32 -19.61 -5.25
N GLY A 275 0.35 -19.05 -5.98
CA GLY A 275 0.15 -19.31 -7.41
C GLY A 275 1.35 -18.96 -8.29
N ILE A 276 1.99 -17.79 -8.07
CA ILE A 276 3.20 -17.37 -8.79
C ILE A 276 4.35 -18.35 -8.56
N LEU A 277 4.46 -18.89 -7.35
CA LEU A 277 5.47 -19.89 -6.99
C LEU A 277 5.13 -21.30 -7.47
N GLY A 278 3.97 -21.51 -8.10
CA GLY A 278 3.50 -22.83 -8.53
C GLY A 278 3.15 -23.75 -7.35
N LEU A 279 2.78 -23.17 -6.21
CA LEU A 279 2.43 -23.86 -4.97
C LEU A 279 0.92 -23.75 -4.72
N GLU A 280 0.36 -24.75 -4.07
CA GLU A 280 -1.01 -24.66 -3.54
C GLU A 280 -0.99 -23.83 -2.24
N PRO A 281 -1.97 -22.93 -2.03
CA PRO A 281 -2.09 -22.18 -0.79
C PRO A 281 -2.20 -23.12 0.42
N GLU A 282 -1.21 -23.07 1.29
CA GLU A 282 -1.17 -23.80 2.54
C GLU A 282 -0.82 -22.82 3.65
N SER A 283 -1.48 -22.92 4.80
CA SER A 283 -1.21 -22.07 5.95
C SER A 283 -0.71 -22.92 7.12
N ARG A 284 0.22 -22.38 7.89
CA ARG A 284 0.76 -23.01 9.10
C ARG A 284 0.59 -22.06 10.27
N LYS A 285 0.15 -22.60 11.42
CA LYS A 285 -0.02 -21.78 12.63
C LYS A 285 1.22 -20.94 12.95
N CYS A 286 1.05 -19.63 12.93
CA CYS A 286 2.04 -18.67 13.39
C CYS A 286 1.91 -18.49 14.91
N GLU A 287 2.88 -19.01 15.67
CA GLU A 287 2.87 -18.90 17.14
C GLU A 287 3.02 -17.45 17.62
N ALA A 288 3.69 -16.59 16.84
CA ALA A 288 3.85 -15.18 17.19
C ALA A 288 2.52 -14.42 17.09
N MET A 289 1.84 -14.50 15.93
CA MET A 289 0.53 -13.87 15.75
C MET A 289 -0.52 -14.47 16.70
N SER A 290 -0.51 -15.79 16.92
CA SER A 290 -1.41 -16.41 17.91
C SER A 290 -1.24 -15.79 19.29
N GLY A 291 -0.02 -15.50 19.73
CA GLY A 291 0.22 -14.87 21.03
C GLY A 291 -0.23 -13.40 21.08
N ILE A 292 -0.16 -12.68 19.96
CA ILE A 292 -0.66 -11.29 19.87
C ILE A 292 -2.20 -11.29 19.92
N ILE A 293 -2.85 -12.20 19.21
CA ILE A 293 -4.30 -12.41 19.26
C ILE A 293 -4.76 -12.77 20.68
N ASP A 294 -4.07 -13.74 21.31
CA ASP A 294 -4.35 -14.12 22.70
C ASP A 294 -4.23 -12.90 23.66
N GLU A 295 -3.29 -11.98 23.42
CA GLU A 295 -3.17 -10.74 24.19
C GLU A 295 -4.37 -9.80 23.98
N GLY A 296 -4.89 -9.70 22.75
CA GLY A 296 -6.12 -8.98 22.45
C GLY A 296 -7.33 -9.54 23.20
N ASP A 297 -7.51 -10.86 23.20
CA ASP A 297 -8.56 -11.56 23.93
C ASP A 297 -8.45 -11.34 25.46
N GLU A 298 -7.22 -11.38 25.99
CA GLU A 298 -6.95 -11.07 27.38
C GLU A 298 -7.35 -9.63 27.73
N ILE A 299 -7.06 -8.66 26.86
CA ILE A 299 -7.46 -7.27 27.05
C ILE A 299 -8.97 -7.11 27.08
N ILE A 300 -9.69 -7.73 26.13
CA ILE A 300 -11.16 -7.70 26.07
C ILE A 300 -11.76 -8.26 27.38
N SER A 301 -11.23 -9.38 27.86
CA SER A 301 -11.73 -10.05 29.06
C SER A 301 -11.32 -9.39 30.39
N ALA A 302 -10.18 -8.70 30.42
CA ALA A 302 -9.64 -8.08 31.63
C ALA A 302 -10.09 -6.62 31.85
N THR A 303 -10.66 -5.98 30.83
CA THR A 303 -11.16 -4.59 30.90
C THR A 303 -12.69 -4.55 30.96
N GLU A 304 -13.27 -3.51 31.55
CA GLU A 304 -14.72 -3.34 31.62
C GLU A 304 -15.29 -2.89 30.26
N GLU A 305 -16.49 -3.38 29.92
CA GLU A 305 -17.15 -3.08 28.66
C GLU A 305 -17.55 -1.61 28.55
N GLY A 306 -17.26 -1.00 27.39
CA GLY A 306 -17.56 0.40 27.13
C GLY A 306 -16.60 1.39 27.80
N THR A 307 -15.43 0.92 28.27
CA THR A 307 -14.41 1.79 28.88
C THR A 307 -13.39 2.28 27.88
N ALA A 308 -12.95 3.52 28.04
CA ALA A 308 -11.84 4.07 27.26
C ALA A 308 -10.52 3.34 27.58
N GLN A 309 -10.38 2.79 28.79
CA GLN A 309 -9.27 1.89 29.12
C GLN A 309 -9.22 0.68 28.18
N ARG A 310 -10.37 0.09 27.83
CA ARG A 310 -10.43 -1.02 26.88
C ARG A 310 -9.94 -0.60 25.51
N ASP A 311 -10.43 0.53 24.99
CA ASP A 311 -10.05 1.03 23.66
C ASP A 311 -8.53 1.27 23.56
N VAL A 312 -7.91 1.85 24.58
CA VAL A 312 -6.44 1.99 24.63
C VAL A 312 -5.74 0.62 24.59
N GLY A 313 -6.28 -0.37 25.30
CA GLY A 313 -5.77 -1.74 25.25
C GLY A 313 -5.89 -2.35 23.85
N LEU A 314 -7.07 -2.24 23.22
CA LEU A 314 -7.33 -2.76 21.89
C LEU A 314 -6.40 -2.13 20.84
N ILE A 315 -6.17 -0.81 20.92
CA ILE A 315 -5.19 -0.12 20.07
C ILE A 315 -3.80 -0.71 20.27
N PHE A 316 -3.36 -0.90 21.53
CA PHE A 316 -2.06 -1.51 21.82
C PHE A 316 -1.91 -2.93 21.25
N ALA A 317 -2.98 -3.74 21.29
CA ALA A 317 -2.99 -5.07 20.69
C ALA A 317 -2.93 -4.99 19.15
N GLY A 318 -3.75 -4.13 18.54
CA GLY A 318 -3.75 -3.87 17.10
C GLY A 318 -2.36 -3.46 16.60
N GLN A 319 -1.76 -2.41 17.19
CA GLN A 319 -0.43 -1.96 16.79
C GLN A 319 0.65 -3.05 16.93
N LYS A 320 0.53 -3.96 17.90
CA LYS A 320 1.47 -5.10 18.00
C LYS A 320 1.31 -6.07 16.83
N ALA A 321 0.09 -6.31 16.37
CA ALA A 321 -0.18 -7.09 15.17
C ALA A 321 0.41 -6.37 13.94
N GLU A 322 0.10 -5.08 13.75
CA GLU A 322 0.63 -4.29 12.64
C GLU A 322 2.17 -4.30 12.60
N HIS A 323 2.83 -4.08 13.74
CA HIS A 323 4.29 -4.09 13.81
C HIS A 323 4.89 -5.47 13.51
N TYR A 324 4.20 -6.56 13.86
CA TYR A 324 4.60 -7.90 13.47
C TYR A 324 4.50 -8.07 11.94
N GLU A 325 3.42 -7.59 11.32
CA GLU A 325 3.19 -7.71 9.88
C GLU A 325 4.13 -6.81 9.08
N ILE A 326 4.35 -5.56 9.50
CA ILE A 326 5.34 -4.64 8.94
C ILE A 326 6.74 -5.28 8.93
N ALA A 327 7.15 -5.91 10.03
CA ALA A 327 8.43 -6.59 10.12
C ALA A 327 8.50 -7.82 9.19
N SER A 328 7.41 -8.60 9.14
CA SER A 328 7.32 -9.83 8.36
C SER A 328 7.33 -9.55 6.85
N TYR A 329 6.45 -8.66 6.38
CA TYR A 329 6.39 -8.24 4.98
C TYR A 329 7.67 -7.52 4.54
N GLY A 330 8.25 -6.66 5.38
CA GLY A 330 9.55 -6.04 5.11
C GLY A 330 10.67 -7.07 4.88
N GLY A 331 10.71 -8.12 5.70
CA GLY A 331 11.63 -9.25 5.53
C GLY A 331 11.34 -10.04 4.24
N MET A 332 10.07 -10.35 3.99
CA MET A 332 9.63 -11.11 2.82
C MET A 332 9.90 -10.39 1.50
N ILE A 333 9.79 -9.06 1.44
CA ILE A 333 10.17 -8.25 0.28
C ILE A 333 11.67 -8.42 -0.02
N ALA A 334 12.52 -8.32 1.00
CA ALA A 334 13.96 -8.48 0.83
C ALA A 334 14.33 -9.90 0.35
N LEU A 335 13.66 -10.92 0.89
CA LEU A 335 13.85 -12.31 0.47
C LEU A 335 13.36 -12.56 -0.96
N ALA A 336 12.17 -12.08 -1.31
CA ALA A 336 11.60 -12.21 -2.65
C ALA A 336 12.52 -11.57 -3.71
N LYS A 337 13.05 -10.37 -3.44
CA LYS A 337 14.05 -9.71 -4.31
C LYS A 337 15.34 -10.54 -4.43
N THR A 338 15.83 -11.09 -3.31
CA THR A 338 17.05 -11.93 -3.30
C THR A 338 16.88 -13.21 -4.12
N LEU A 339 15.68 -13.78 -4.11
CA LEU A 339 15.32 -14.99 -4.86
C LEU A 339 14.87 -14.71 -6.31
N GLY A 340 14.90 -13.45 -6.76
CA GLY A 340 14.50 -13.05 -8.11
C GLY A 340 12.99 -12.96 -8.35
N TYR A 341 12.16 -13.12 -7.31
CA TYR A 341 10.70 -13.00 -7.40
C TYR A 341 10.23 -11.55 -7.22
N TYR A 342 10.62 -10.67 -8.14
CA TYR A 342 10.28 -9.23 -8.06
C TYR A 342 8.78 -8.95 -8.08
N GLU A 343 8.00 -9.71 -8.86
CA GLU A 343 6.54 -9.62 -8.88
C GLU A 343 5.92 -9.96 -7.51
N VAL A 344 6.49 -10.93 -6.79
CA VAL A 344 6.06 -11.27 -5.43
C VAL A 344 6.44 -10.16 -4.44
N ALA A 345 7.64 -9.58 -4.60
CA ALA A 345 8.07 -8.46 -3.77
C ALA A 345 7.13 -7.25 -3.91
N GLU A 346 6.61 -6.98 -5.11
CA GLU A 346 5.64 -5.90 -5.36
C GLU A 346 4.31 -6.15 -4.66
N LEU A 347 3.80 -7.39 -4.69
CA LEU A 347 2.58 -7.74 -3.96
C LEU A 347 2.74 -7.54 -2.45
N PHE A 348 3.90 -7.89 -1.89
CA PHE A 348 4.19 -7.65 -0.48
C PHE A 348 4.38 -6.17 -0.13
N VAL A 349 4.88 -5.34 -1.05
CA VAL A 349 4.96 -3.87 -0.83
C VAL A 349 3.55 -3.29 -0.69
N LEU A 350 2.59 -3.73 -1.51
CA LEU A 350 1.20 -3.26 -1.41
C LEU A 350 0.62 -3.55 -0.02
N THR A 351 0.76 -4.80 0.46
CA THR A 351 0.30 -5.14 1.81
C THR A 351 1.05 -4.35 2.87
N LEU A 352 2.39 -4.27 2.80
CA LEU A 352 3.20 -3.54 3.77
C LEU A 352 2.77 -2.07 3.93
N ASP A 353 2.40 -1.40 2.85
CA ASP A 353 1.98 0.01 2.90
C ASP A 353 0.56 0.17 3.48
N GLU A 354 -0.31 -0.82 3.30
CA GLU A 354 -1.61 -0.90 3.98
C GLU A 354 -1.42 -1.11 5.49
N GLU A 355 -0.55 -2.03 5.94
CA GLU A 355 -0.29 -2.25 7.38
C GLU A 355 0.30 -1.00 8.06
N LYS A 356 1.21 -0.28 7.39
CA LYS A 356 1.72 0.99 7.92
C LYS A 356 0.62 2.03 8.05
N THR A 357 -0.34 2.05 7.13
CA THR A 357 -1.46 2.98 7.15
C THR A 357 -2.41 2.64 8.30
N ALA A 358 -2.68 1.36 8.52
CA ALA A 358 -3.45 0.86 9.66
C ALA A 358 -2.79 1.22 11.01
N ASP A 359 -1.48 0.99 11.18
CA ASP A 359 -0.75 1.40 12.39
C ASP A 359 -0.77 2.91 12.62
N ALA A 360 -0.58 3.70 11.56
CA ALA A 360 -0.68 5.16 11.64
C ALA A 360 -2.08 5.61 12.07
N LYS A 361 -3.14 4.94 11.57
CA LYS A 361 -4.52 5.22 11.95
C LYS A 361 -4.79 4.90 13.42
N LEU A 362 -4.29 3.76 13.91
CA LEU A 362 -4.37 3.39 15.31
C LEU A 362 -3.63 4.40 16.21
N THR A 363 -2.45 4.86 15.79
CA THR A 363 -1.71 5.93 16.48
C THR A 363 -2.52 7.23 16.56
N GLU A 364 -3.14 7.65 15.45
CA GLU A 364 -3.98 8.84 15.41
C GLU A 364 -5.14 8.75 16.41
N ILE A 365 -5.85 7.62 16.44
CA ILE A 365 -6.97 7.38 17.36
C ILE A 365 -6.48 7.39 18.82
N ALA A 366 -5.31 6.81 19.07
CA ALA A 366 -4.68 6.79 20.39
C ALA A 366 -4.43 8.21 20.90
N GLU A 367 -3.75 9.03 20.10
CA GLU A 367 -3.28 10.36 20.49
C GLU A 367 -4.40 11.40 20.57
N ASN A 368 -5.40 11.31 19.69
CA ASN A 368 -6.44 12.33 19.59
C ASN A 368 -7.68 12.05 20.45
N GLN A 369 -7.96 10.79 20.78
CA GLN A 369 -9.18 10.42 21.48
C GLN A 369 -8.95 9.45 22.65
N ALA A 370 -8.51 8.22 22.36
CA ALA A 370 -8.57 7.11 23.33
C ALA A 370 -7.72 7.38 24.58
N ASN A 371 -6.50 7.89 24.42
CA ASN A 371 -5.64 8.20 25.57
C ASN A 371 -6.21 9.32 26.45
N TYR A 372 -6.82 10.34 25.84
CA TYR A 372 -7.41 11.45 26.59
C TYR A 372 -8.62 10.99 27.38
N ASP A 373 -9.53 10.23 26.75
CA ASP A 373 -10.71 9.69 27.42
C ASP A 373 -10.33 8.78 28.58
N ALA A 374 -9.41 7.84 28.35
CA ALA A 374 -8.91 6.93 29.38
C ALA A 374 -8.23 7.69 30.54
N SER A 375 -7.56 8.82 30.27
CA SER A 375 -6.90 9.61 31.32
C SER A 375 -7.87 10.29 32.30
N THR A 376 -9.12 10.51 31.88
CA THR A 376 -10.16 11.15 32.70
C THR A 376 -11.19 10.16 33.23
N GLU A 377 -11.17 8.92 32.72
CA GLU A 377 -11.98 7.80 33.18
C GLU A 377 -11.66 7.46 34.64
N ARG A 378 -12.72 7.31 35.45
CA ARG A 378 -12.55 7.02 36.88
C ARG A 378 -12.48 5.52 37.10
N ALA A 379 -11.41 5.05 37.76
CA ALA A 379 -11.35 3.69 38.27
C ALA A 379 -12.59 3.37 39.13
N ALA A 380 -13.21 2.23 38.88
CA ALA A 380 -14.26 1.69 39.74
C ALA A 380 -13.68 1.48 41.15
N ASN A 381 -14.31 2.11 42.16
CA ASN A 381 -13.89 2.03 43.57
C ASN A 381 -14.13 0.64 44.19
#